data_AF-A0A2P4Q6S2-F1
#
_entry.id   AF-A0A2P4Q6S2-F1
#
_cell.length_a   1.000
_cell.length_b   1.000
_cell.length_c   1.000
_cell.angle_alpha   90.00
_cell.angle_beta   90.00
_cell.angle_gamma   90.00
#
_symmetry.space_group_name_H-M   'P 1'
#
loop_
_entity.id
_entity.type
_entity.pdbx_description
1 polymer ?
#
loop_
_entity_poly.entity_id
_entity_poly.type
_entity_poly.pdbx_seq_one_letter_code
_entity_poly.pdbx_strand_id
1 'polypeptide(L)'
;MSAIRKDLIYTTHIKARALTDYNIHKDMHKQFEFQKQTILADELLTKDEKSEAIRILTANYDRGKLVYNKGTRRVCENCNQKCLATLYCEYCVRNYLKNNFSNWTSGNDDIDNLIQKCQLETLLSCLLYTSRCV
;
A
#
# COMPACT_ATOMS: atom_id res chain seq x y z
N MET A 1 -11.55 -18.97 -12.15
CA MET A 1 -11.39 -18.12 -10.95
C MET A 1 -12.73 -18.09 -10.23
N SER A 2 -12.77 -18.47 -8.96
CA SER A 2 -13.95 -18.28 -8.12
C SER A 2 -14.16 -16.79 -7.84
N ALA A 3 -15.41 -16.36 -7.69
CA ALA A 3 -15.70 -14.98 -7.31
C ALA A 3 -15.11 -14.69 -5.92
N ILE A 4 -14.27 -13.66 -5.82
CA ILE A 4 -13.64 -13.22 -4.56
C ILE A 4 -14.70 -12.53 -3.70
N ARG A 5 -14.96 -13.06 -2.49
CA ARG A 5 -15.92 -12.48 -1.54
C ARG A 5 -15.27 -11.35 -0.73
N LYS A 6 -15.41 -10.11 -1.21
CA LYS A 6 -14.78 -8.93 -0.59
C LYS A 6 -15.21 -8.71 0.86
N ASP A 7 -16.48 -8.93 1.19
CA ASP A 7 -17.00 -8.75 2.56
C ASP A 7 -16.38 -9.75 3.54
N LEU A 8 -16.11 -10.97 3.07
CA LEU A 8 -15.44 -11.98 3.88
C LEU A 8 -13.99 -11.58 4.15
N ILE A 9 -13.25 -11.15 3.12
CA ILE A 9 -11.87 -10.63 3.29
C ILE A 9 -11.83 -9.46 4.28
N TYR A 10 -12.76 -8.51 4.13
CA TYR A 10 -12.87 -7.37 5.04
C TYR A 10 -13.09 -7.81 6.49
N THR A 11 -14.01 -8.75 6.69
CA THR A 11 -14.31 -9.33 8.01
C THR A 11 -13.11 -10.05 8.60
N THR A 12 -12.37 -10.84 7.81
CA THR A 12 -11.15 -11.51 8.26
C THR A 12 -10.08 -10.50 8.69
N HIS A 13 -9.91 -9.38 7.99
CA HIS A 13 -9.00 -8.31 8.42
C HIS A 13 -9.40 -7.68 9.74
N ILE A 14 -10.70 -7.39 9.95
CA ILE A 14 -11.20 -6.88 11.22
C ILE A 14 -10.88 -7.87 12.34
N LYS A 15 -11.20 -9.16 12.13
CA LYS A 15 -10.94 -10.22 13.09
C LYS A 15 -9.45 -10.32 13.43
N ALA A 16 -8.57 -10.36 12.44
CA ALA A 16 -7.13 -10.41 12.65
C ALA A 16 -6.61 -9.21 13.46
N ARG A 17 -7.11 -8.01 13.17
CA ARG A 17 -6.77 -6.79 13.92
C ARG A 17 -7.29 -6.85 15.36
N ALA A 18 -8.52 -7.31 15.57
CA ALA A 18 -9.13 -7.45 16.89
C ALA A 18 -8.40 -8.47 17.77
N LEU A 19 -7.87 -9.54 17.17
CA LEU A 19 -7.06 -10.56 17.85
C LEU A 19 -5.62 -10.12 18.13
N THR A 20 -5.17 -8.99 17.57
CA THR A 20 -3.79 -8.54 17.76
C THR A 20 -3.61 -7.98 19.16
N ASP A 21 -2.85 -8.67 20.01
CA ASP A 21 -2.41 -8.13 21.30
C ASP A 21 -1.23 -7.17 21.10
N TYR A 22 -1.46 -5.88 21.28
CA TYR A 22 -0.45 -4.82 21.11
C TYR A 22 0.61 -4.79 22.23
N ASN A 23 0.35 -5.40 23.38
CA ASN A 23 1.35 -5.54 24.45
C ASN A 23 2.37 -6.64 24.10
N ILE A 24 1.94 -7.68 23.39
CA ILE A 24 2.82 -8.76 22.90
C ILE A 24 3.49 -8.34 21.59
N HIS A 25 2.71 -7.87 20.60
CA HIS A 25 3.17 -7.45 19.29
C HIS A 25 3.45 -5.94 19.26
N LYS A 26 4.48 -5.53 20.00
CA LYS A 26 4.79 -4.10 20.24
C LYS A 26 5.21 -3.32 18.99
N ASP A 27 5.83 -3.97 18.02
CA ASP A 27 6.26 -3.34 16.78
C ASP A 27 5.36 -3.71 15.61
N MET A 28 5.27 -2.80 14.63
CA MET A 28 4.41 -2.94 13.46
C MET A 28 4.72 -4.20 12.63
N HIS A 29 5.99 -4.64 12.60
CA HIS A 29 6.36 -5.84 11.85
C HIS A 29 5.79 -7.10 12.53
N LYS A 30 5.88 -7.20 13.86
CA LYS A 30 5.25 -8.30 14.61
C LYS A 30 3.72 -8.31 14.46
N GLN A 31 3.08 -7.15 14.44
CA GLN A 31 1.63 -7.04 14.21
C GLN A 31 1.26 -7.55 12.81
N PHE A 32 2.03 -7.13 11.79
CA PHE A 32 1.86 -7.59 10.42
C PHE A 32 2.00 -9.11 10.30
N GLU A 33 3.06 -9.69 10.86
CA GLU A 33 3.28 -11.14 10.80
C GLU A 33 2.17 -11.92 11.53
N PHE A 34 1.76 -11.47 12.71
CA PHE A 34 0.65 -12.08 13.43
C PHE A 34 -0.65 -12.07 12.60
N GLN A 35 -1.04 -10.90 12.08
CA GLN A 35 -2.25 -10.75 11.27
C GLN A 35 -2.19 -11.60 9.99
N LYS A 36 -1.00 -11.69 9.36
CA LYS A 36 -0.78 -12.53 8.19
C LYS A 36 -0.98 -14.01 8.51
N GLN A 37 -0.46 -14.49 9.64
CA GLN A 37 -0.70 -15.88 10.08
C GLN A 37 -2.17 -16.13 10.39
N THR A 38 -2.87 -15.17 11.03
CA THR A 38 -4.31 -15.29 11.28
C THR A 38 -5.11 -15.43 9.98
N ILE A 39 -4.78 -14.65 8.95
CA ILE A 39 -5.43 -14.75 7.63
C ILE A 39 -5.14 -16.10 6.96
N LEU A 40 -3.88 -16.56 7.02
CA LEU A 40 -3.47 -17.83 6.44
C LEU A 40 -4.15 -19.03 7.11
N ALA A 41 -4.41 -18.95 8.41
CA ALA A 41 -5.09 -19.97 9.20
C ALA A 41 -6.62 -19.97 9.03
N ASP A 42 -7.21 -18.94 8.41
CA ASP A 42 -8.67 -18.87 8.23
C ASP A 42 -9.13 -19.90 7.19
N GLU A 43 -9.81 -20.95 7.65
CA GLU A 43 -10.32 -22.05 6.80
C GLU A 43 -11.51 -21.62 5.92
N LEU A 44 -12.16 -20.49 6.22
CA LEU A 44 -13.29 -19.98 5.44
C LEU A 44 -12.85 -19.34 4.11
N LEU A 45 -11.57 -18.94 4.03
CA LEU A 45 -11.00 -18.30 2.84
C LEU A 45 -10.45 -19.34 1.85
N THR A 46 -10.80 -19.15 0.58
CA THR A 46 -10.14 -19.85 -0.52
C THR A 46 -8.70 -19.37 -0.69
N LYS A 47 -7.89 -20.11 -1.45
CA LYS A 47 -6.50 -19.71 -1.77
C LYS A 47 -6.41 -18.34 -2.43
N ASP A 48 -7.34 -18.04 -3.34
CA ASP A 48 -7.39 -16.76 -4.05
C ASP A 48 -7.75 -15.62 -3.08
N GLU A 49 -8.70 -15.85 -2.17
CA GLU A 49 -9.08 -14.87 -1.15
C GLU A 49 -7.99 -14.63 -0.11
N LYS A 50 -7.26 -15.68 0.31
CA LYS A 50 -6.07 -15.52 1.18
C LYS A 50 -5.01 -14.67 0.50
N SER A 51 -4.78 -14.89 -0.79
CA SER A 51 -3.82 -14.13 -1.57
C SER A 51 -4.21 -12.65 -1.64
N GLU A 52 -5.49 -12.36 -1.91
CA GLU A 52 -6.01 -10.99 -1.96
C GLU A 52 -5.98 -10.30 -0.59
N ALA A 53 -6.36 -11.01 0.48
CA ALA A 53 -6.28 -10.50 1.84
C ALA A 53 -4.82 -10.16 2.23
N ILE A 54 -3.87 -11.05 1.92
CA ILE A 54 -2.44 -10.80 2.19
C ILE A 54 -1.94 -9.61 1.37
N ARG A 55 -2.37 -9.45 0.12
CA ARG A 55 -2.03 -8.29 -0.71
C ARG A 55 -2.49 -6.99 -0.06
N ILE A 56 -3.73 -6.94 0.42
CA ILE A 56 -4.29 -5.77 1.13
C ILE A 56 -3.52 -5.50 2.44
N LEU A 57 -3.27 -6.54 3.24
CA LEU A 57 -2.49 -6.40 4.49
C LEU A 57 -1.09 -5.85 4.21
N THR A 58 -0.42 -6.38 3.19
CA THR A 58 0.95 -5.95 2.82
C THR A 58 0.93 -4.52 2.30
N ALA A 59 -0.07 -4.10 1.53
CA ALA A 59 -0.21 -2.71 1.10
C ALA A 59 -0.35 -1.74 2.28
N ASN A 60 -1.11 -2.10 3.30
CA ASN A 60 -1.23 -1.32 4.53
C ASN A 60 0.08 -1.28 5.33
N TYR A 61 0.78 -2.40 5.40
CA TYR A 61 2.07 -2.48 6.07
C TYR A 61 3.15 -1.65 5.35
N ASP A 62 3.21 -1.73 4.01
CA ASP A 62 4.08 -0.89 3.17
C ASP A 62 3.80 0.59 3.37
N ARG A 63 2.52 0.97 3.41
CA ARG A 63 2.09 2.33 3.75
C ARG A 63 2.63 2.77 5.11
N GLY A 64 2.53 1.91 6.12
CA GLY A 64 3.09 2.16 7.44
C GLY A 64 4.61 2.39 7.39
N LYS A 65 5.35 1.49 6.73
CA LYS A 65 6.82 1.63 6.58
C LYS A 65 7.21 2.98 5.97
N LEU A 66 6.50 3.44 4.94
CA LEU A 66 6.75 4.72 4.28
C LEU A 66 6.44 5.92 5.19
N VAL A 67 5.27 5.93 5.83
CA VAL A 67 4.84 7.03 6.72
C VAL A 67 5.81 7.22 7.88
N TYR A 68 6.25 6.13 8.51
CA TYR A 68 7.17 6.18 9.64
C TYR A 68 8.64 6.11 9.24
N ASN A 69 8.95 6.00 7.94
CA ASN A 69 10.29 5.78 7.38
C ASN A 69 11.08 4.68 8.14
N LYS A 70 10.40 3.58 8.47
CA LYS A 70 10.90 2.48 9.30
C LYS A 70 10.70 1.14 8.62
N GLY A 71 11.59 0.20 8.92
CA GLY A 71 11.57 -1.16 8.38
C GLY A 71 12.74 -1.45 7.45
N THR A 72 12.80 -2.69 6.98
CA THR A 72 13.85 -3.16 6.10
C THR A 72 13.68 -2.59 4.70
N ARG A 73 14.77 -2.04 4.14
CA ARG A 73 14.81 -1.59 2.74
C ARG A 73 15.28 -2.73 1.84
N ARG A 74 14.73 -2.79 0.64
CA ARG A 74 15.18 -3.67 -0.45
C ARG A 74 15.72 -2.84 -1.61
N VAL A 75 16.59 -3.40 -2.43
CA VAL A 75 16.99 -2.76 -3.69
C VAL A 75 15.90 -3.01 -4.72
N CYS A 76 15.39 -1.96 -5.34
CA CYS A 76 14.46 -2.08 -6.45
C CYS A 76 15.20 -2.45 -7.72
N GLU A 77 14.75 -3.50 -8.42
CA GLU A 77 15.34 -3.96 -9.68
C GLU A 77 15.19 -2.97 -10.85
N ASN A 78 14.16 -2.11 -10.81
CA ASN A 78 13.88 -1.17 -11.90
C ASN A 78 14.70 0.12 -11.83
N CYS A 79 14.98 0.62 -10.62
CA CYS A 79 15.67 1.91 -10.43
C CYS A 79 16.95 1.83 -9.59
N ASN A 80 17.31 0.64 -9.09
CA ASN A 80 18.46 0.38 -8.23
C ASN A 80 18.51 1.20 -6.92
N GLN A 81 17.40 1.84 -6.53
CA GLN A 81 17.30 2.56 -5.25
C GLN A 81 16.82 1.65 -4.11
N LYS A 82 17.26 1.96 -2.88
CA LYS A 82 16.83 1.25 -1.67
C LYS A 82 15.44 1.73 -1.24
N CYS A 83 14.41 0.96 -1.55
CA CYS A 83 13.01 1.27 -1.28
C CYS A 83 12.47 0.51 -0.05
N LEU A 84 11.50 1.09 0.64
CA LEU A 84 10.87 0.53 1.83
C LEU A 84 9.70 -0.39 1.50
N ALA A 85 8.90 -0.06 0.49
CA ALA A 85 7.72 -0.84 0.14
C ALA A 85 8.10 -2.20 -0.49
N THR A 86 7.32 -3.23 -0.16
CA THR A 86 7.48 -4.59 -0.68
C THR A 86 6.76 -4.75 -2.01
N LEU A 87 5.49 -4.30 -2.10
CA LEU A 87 4.64 -4.49 -3.27
C LEU A 87 4.97 -3.57 -4.44
N TYR A 88 5.57 -2.41 -4.16
CA TYR A 88 5.96 -1.43 -5.17
C TYR A 88 7.25 -0.74 -4.76
N CYS A 89 7.76 0.16 -5.60
CA CYS A 89 8.87 1.03 -5.27
C CYS A 89 8.37 2.48 -5.25
N GLU A 90 8.44 3.13 -4.09
CA GLU A 90 7.99 4.52 -3.91
C GLU A 90 8.72 5.50 -4.84
N TYR A 91 9.97 5.20 -5.21
CA TYR A 91 10.73 6.01 -6.16
C TYR A 91 10.28 5.81 -7.61
N CYS A 92 10.05 4.57 -8.05
CA CYS A 92 9.53 4.30 -9.39
C CYS A 92 8.17 4.96 -9.59
N VAL A 93 7.29 4.88 -8.59
CA VAL A 93 5.97 5.55 -8.63
C VAL A 93 6.14 7.06 -8.74
N ARG A 94 7.02 7.65 -7.92
CA ARG A 94 7.31 9.10 -7.99
C ARG A 94 7.88 9.53 -9.34
N ASN A 95 8.78 8.75 -9.93
CA ASN A 95 9.35 9.03 -11.25
C ASN A 95 8.31 8.90 -12.36
N TYR A 96 7.44 7.88 -12.28
CA TYR A 96 6.32 7.74 -13.20
C TYR A 96 5.37 8.95 -13.13
N LEU A 97 5.00 9.40 -11.92
CA LEU A 97 4.17 10.59 -11.74
C LEU A 97 4.85 11.84 -12.31
N LYS A 98 6.14 12.04 -12.01
CA LYS A 98 6.95 13.13 -12.58
C LYS A 98 6.87 13.21 -14.10
N ASN A 99 7.04 12.07 -14.76
CA ASN A 99 7.07 12.01 -16.22
C ASN A 99 5.68 12.19 -16.85
N ASN A 100 4.60 11.95 -16.11
CA ASN A 100 3.24 12.07 -16.63
C ASN A 100 2.60 13.45 -16.37
N PHE A 101 3.23 14.35 -15.61
CA PHE A 101 2.69 15.70 -15.42
C PHE A 101 2.57 16.47 -16.74
N SER A 102 3.49 16.28 -17.67
CA SER A 102 3.41 16.95 -18.98
C SER A 102 2.28 16.43 -19.87
N ASN A 103 1.64 15.31 -19.50
CA ASN A 103 0.62 14.66 -20.33
C ASN A 103 -0.79 15.21 -20.07
N TRP A 104 -0.97 16.07 -19.07
CA TRP A 104 -2.26 16.72 -18.80
C TRP A 104 -2.04 18.11 -18.19
N THR A 105 -2.94 19.04 -18.47
CA THR A 105 -3.01 20.37 -17.84
C THR A 105 -4.47 20.71 -17.57
N SER A 106 -4.76 21.41 -16.47
CA SER A 106 -6.11 21.92 -16.19
C SER A 106 -6.42 23.17 -17.02
N GLY A 107 -5.43 23.71 -17.75
CA GLY A 107 -5.48 25.03 -18.34
C GLY A 107 -5.26 26.17 -17.32
N ASN A 108 -4.88 25.83 -16.08
CA ASN A 108 -4.55 26.80 -15.03
C ASN A 108 -3.20 26.42 -14.38
N ASP A 109 -2.18 27.24 -14.65
CA ASP A 109 -0.81 26.98 -14.22
C ASP A 109 -0.67 26.93 -12.68
N ASP A 110 -1.41 27.74 -11.94
CA ASP A 110 -1.36 27.74 -10.46
C ASP A 110 -1.91 26.43 -9.89
N ILE A 111 -3.01 25.93 -10.46
CA ILE A 111 -3.62 24.65 -10.09
C ILE A 111 -2.67 23.50 -10.44
N ASP A 112 -2.10 23.50 -11.64
CA ASP A 112 -1.20 22.45 -12.11
C ASP A 112 0.08 22.39 -11.24
N ASN A 113 0.65 23.55 -10.92
CA ASN A 113 1.80 23.67 -10.02
C ASN A 113 1.48 23.15 -8.61
N LEU A 114 0.30 23.49 -8.07
CA LEU A 114 -0.15 22.99 -6.77
C LEU A 114 -0.31 21.46 -6.79
N ILE A 115 -0.93 20.90 -7.83
CA ILE A 115 -1.13 19.45 -7.97
C ILE A 115 0.22 18.74 -8.08
N GLN A 116 1.15 19.27 -8.89
CA GLN A 116 2.48 18.70 -9.04
C GLN A 116 3.23 18.69 -7.71
N LYS A 117 3.23 19.81 -6.98
CA LYS A 117 3.85 19.89 -5.66
C LYS A 117 3.25 18.89 -4.68
N CYS A 118 1.91 18.82 -4.60
CA CYS A 118 1.21 17.88 -3.73
C CYS A 118 1.57 16.42 -4.05
N GLN A 119 1.51 16.02 -5.32
CA GLN A 119 1.84 14.65 -5.74
C GLN A 119 3.31 14.28 -5.51
N LEU A 120 4.23 15.25 -5.60
CA LEU A 120 5.64 15.06 -5.29
C LEU A 120 5.91 14.98 -3.78
N GLU A 121 5.21 15.76 -2.96
CA GLU A 121 5.41 15.73 -1.50
C GLU A 121 4.72 14.51 -0.87
N THR A 122 3.71 13.96 -1.53
CA THR A 122 2.95 12.83 -1.02
C THR A 122 3.81 11.55 -1.02
N LEU A 123 4.13 11.04 0.18
CA LEU A 123 4.76 9.73 0.43
C LEU A 123 3.81 8.54 0.21
N LEU A 124 2.53 8.84 -0.04
CA LEU A 124 1.41 7.92 -0.12
C LEU A 124 0.94 7.77 -1.56
N SER A 125 0.81 6.54 -2.05
CA SER A 125 0.16 6.23 -3.34
C SER A 125 -1.35 6.56 -3.37
N CYS A 126 -1.86 7.39 -2.45
CA CYS A 126 -3.28 7.69 -2.31
C CYS A 126 -3.82 8.72 -3.31
N LEU A 127 -3.00 9.19 -4.27
CA LEU A 127 -3.43 10.11 -5.33
C LEU A 127 -3.59 9.47 -6.72
N LEU A 128 -3.50 8.14 -6.86
CA LEU A 128 -3.90 7.47 -8.11
C LEU A 128 -5.39 7.69 -8.46
N TYR A 129 -6.20 8.19 -7.53
CA TYR A 129 -7.59 8.59 -7.78
C TYR A 129 -7.76 10.03 -8.28
N THR A 130 -6.74 10.89 -8.19
CA THR A 130 -6.85 12.27 -8.71
C THR A 130 -6.55 12.37 -10.20
N SER A 131 -5.84 11.39 -10.79
CA SER A 131 -5.67 11.28 -12.24
C SER A 131 -6.93 10.80 -12.98
N ARG A 132 -8.03 10.54 -12.25
CA ARG A 132 -9.31 10.10 -12.81
C ARG A 132 -10.46 11.08 -12.52
N CYS A 133 -10.13 12.26 -12.00
CA CYS A 133 -11.05 13.38 -11.85
C CYS A 133 -10.68 14.51 -12.81
N VAL A 134 -10.39 14.20 -14.08
CA VAL A 134 -10.69 15.02 -15.27
C VAL A 134 -10.84 14.05 -16.44
#